data_AF-A0A538T1C9-F1
#
_entry.id   AF-A0A538T1C9-F1
#
_cell.length_a   1.000
_cell.length_b   1.000
_cell.length_c   1.000
_cell.angle_alpha   90.00
_cell.angle_beta   90.00
_cell.angle_gamma   90.00
#
_symmetry.space_group_name_H-M   'P 1'
#
loop_
_entity.id
_entity.type
_entity.pdbx_description
1 polymer ?
#
loop_
_entity_poly.entity_id
_entity_poly.type
_entity_poly.pdbx_seq_one_letter_code
_entity_poly.pdbx_strand_id
1 'polypeptide(L)'
;MATGAKTQGLTPDDEALLDRLAARVVELHMEVPAILALESARPLGFLASQAMVFFEPTARALFRLPDYRRLAALIERRETVEGLAAKIEARADEARRARRAAGAERRARSLASKPSQPPR
;
A
#
# COMPACT_ATOMS: atom_id res chain seq x y z
N MET A 1 17.95 -3.12 33.91
CA MET A 1 16.56 -2.90 34.36
C MET A 1 15.68 -2.82 33.13
N ALA A 2 14.69 -3.72 33.04
CA ALA A 2 13.80 -3.84 31.90
C ALA A 2 12.86 -2.61 31.84
N THR A 3 12.87 -1.91 30.70
CA THR A 3 11.78 -1.00 30.36
C THR A 3 11.02 -1.65 29.22
N GLY A 4 9.91 -2.30 29.56
CA GLY A 4 9.01 -2.91 28.58
C GLY A 4 8.50 -1.82 27.62
N ALA A 5 8.93 -1.89 26.38
CA ALA A 5 8.27 -1.21 25.28
C ALA A 5 6.85 -1.77 25.21
N LYS A 6 5.90 -1.01 25.75
CA LYS A 6 4.48 -1.38 25.73
C LYS A 6 4.08 -1.59 24.27
N THR A 7 3.58 -2.77 23.95
CA THR A 7 2.80 -3.05 22.74
C THR A 7 1.53 -2.19 22.80
N GLN A 8 1.64 -0.90 22.50
CA GLN A 8 0.47 -0.03 22.31
C GLN A 8 -0.13 -0.38 20.95
N GLY A 9 -1.39 -0.82 20.90
CA GLY A 9 -2.10 -1.07 19.63
C GLY A 9 -2.05 0.14 18.68
N LEU A 10 -2.28 -0.09 17.38
CA LEU A 10 -2.42 0.99 16.40
C LEU A 10 -3.58 1.90 16.80
N THR A 11 -3.36 3.22 16.80
CA THR A 11 -4.44 4.19 17.00
C THR A 11 -5.26 4.34 15.71
N PRO A 12 -6.49 4.90 15.77
CA PRO A 12 -7.28 5.17 14.57
C PRO A 12 -6.55 6.06 13.55
N ASP A 13 -5.74 7.02 14.04
CA ASP A 13 -4.93 7.89 13.18
C ASP A 13 -3.78 7.13 12.50
N ASP A 14 -3.19 6.13 13.19
CA ASP A 14 -2.18 5.25 12.63
C ASP A 14 -2.78 4.37 11.53
N GLU A 15 -3.95 3.79 11.78
CA GLU A 15 -4.70 3.01 10.77
C GLU A 15 -5.02 3.86 9.52
N ALA A 16 -5.52 5.08 9.73
CA ALA A 16 -5.83 5.99 8.64
C ALA A 16 -4.57 6.39 7.86
N LEU A 17 -3.43 6.54 8.52
CA LEU A 17 -2.14 6.81 7.87
C LEU A 17 -1.69 5.63 6.99
N LEU A 18 -1.73 4.41 7.53
CA LEU A 18 -1.35 3.20 6.80
C LEU A 18 -2.26 2.95 5.60
N ASP A 19 -3.56 3.23 5.72
CA ASP A 19 -4.52 3.13 4.62
C ASP A 19 -4.20 4.11 3.48
N ARG A 20 -3.86 5.37 3.81
CA ARG A 20 -3.45 6.36 2.79
C ARG A 20 -2.16 5.92 2.09
N LEU A 21 -1.19 5.40 2.85
CA LEU A 21 0.06 4.88 2.29
C LEU A 21 -0.21 3.71 1.33
N ALA A 22 -1.02 2.74 1.74
CA ALA A 22 -1.36 1.59 0.90
C ALA A 22 -2.06 2.03 -0.40
N ALA A 23 -3.00 2.97 -0.32
CA ALA A 23 -3.65 3.53 -1.49
C ALA A 23 -2.63 4.18 -2.45
N ARG A 24 -1.70 4.98 -1.93
CA ARG A 24 -0.68 5.65 -2.74
C ARG A 24 0.26 4.67 -3.45
N VAL A 25 0.64 3.58 -2.78
CA VAL A 25 1.47 2.51 -3.37
C VAL A 25 0.77 1.87 -4.58
N VAL A 26 -0.54 1.60 -4.47
CA VAL A 26 -1.35 1.01 -5.55
C VAL A 26 -1.55 2.01 -6.70
N GLU A 27 -1.79 3.29 -6.40
CA GLU A 27 -1.87 4.34 -7.42
C GLU A 27 -0.58 4.47 -8.24
N LEU A 28 0.58 4.25 -7.59
CA LEU A 28 1.90 4.28 -8.22
C LEU A 28 2.29 2.96 -8.88
N HIS A 29 1.45 1.92 -8.83
CA HIS A 29 1.76 0.58 -9.32
C HIS A 29 3.03 -0.04 -8.70
N MET A 30 3.28 0.27 -7.42
CA MET A 30 4.45 -0.19 -6.68
C MET A 30 4.11 -1.33 -5.70
N GLU A 31 3.00 -2.04 -5.90
CA GLU A 31 2.49 -3.01 -4.92
C GLU A 31 3.49 -4.17 -4.71
N VAL A 32 3.96 -4.75 -5.82
CA VAL A 32 4.91 -5.87 -5.81
C VAL A 32 6.24 -5.50 -5.15
N PRO A 33 6.97 -4.45 -5.57
CA PRO A 33 8.22 -4.09 -4.93
C PRO A 33 8.03 -3.62 -3.47
N ALA A 34 6.90 -2.98 -3.14
CA ALA A 34 6.62 -2.58 -1.76
C ALA A 34 6.39 -3.79 -0.84
N ILE A 35 5.59 -4.76 -1.26
CA ILE A 35 5.37 -5.99 -0.48
C ILE A 35 6.70 -6.72 -0.29
N LEU A 36 7.48 -6.94 -1.36
CA LEU A 36 8.79 -7.60 -1.25
C LEU A 36 9.75 -6.87 -0.32
N ALA A 37 9.79 -5.54 -0.35
CA ALA A 37 10.61 -4.75 0.57
C ALA A 37 10.15 -4.92 2.04
N LEU A 38 8.84 -4.87 2.31
CA LEU A 38 8.27 -5.10 3.64
C LEU A 38 8.56 -6.51 4.14
N GLU A 39 8.43 -7.51 3.28
CA GLU A 39 8.75 -8.90 3.59
C GLU A 39 10.23 -9.12 3.92
N SER A 40 11.11 -8.44 3.18
CA SER A 40 12.56 -8.44 3.40
C SER A 40 12.97 -7.70 4.67
N ALA A 41 12.15 -6.76 5.14
CA ALA A 41 12.37 -6.03 6.38
C ALA A 41 11.98 -6.85 7.64
N ARG A 42 11.16 -7.91 7.50
CA ARG A 42 10.71 -8.77 8.63
C ARG A 42 11.86 -9.34 9.51
N PRO A 43 13.00 -9.80 8.97
CA PRO A 43 14.14 -10.24 9.78
C PRO A 43 15.08 -9.13 10.30
N LEU A 44 14.88 -7.85 9.90
CA LEU A 44 15.89 -6.79 10.03
C LEU A 44 15.45 -5.63 10.95
N GLY A 45 15.05 -5.94 12.18
CA GLY A 45 14.58 -4.96 13.17
C GLY A 45 15.55 -3.81 13.50
N PHE A 46 16.81 -3.86 13.02
CA PHE A 46 17.80 -2.78 13.21
C PHE A 46 18.07 -1.93 11.96
N LEU A 47 17.88 -2.44 10.73
CA LEU A 47 18.16 -1.69 9.49
C LEU A 47 16.97 -0.85 9.01
N ALA A 48 15.77 -1.10 9.52
CA ALA A 48 14.57 -0.31 9.19
C ALA A 48 14.72 1.17 9.56
N SER A 49 15.35 1.49 10.69
CA SER A 49 15.58 2.87 11.14
C SER A 49 16.53 3.64 10.22
N GLN A 50 17.58 2.99 9.70
CA GLN A 50 18.52 3.58 8.74
C GLN A 50 17.93 3.69 7.34
N ALA A 51 17.12 2.71 6.93
CA ALA A 51 16.38 2.76 5.68
C ALA A 51 15.43 3.95 5.66
N MET A 52 14.72 4.22 6.76
CA MET A 52 13.90 5.42 6.90
C MET A 52 14.75 6.68 6.67
N VAL A 53 15.80 6.91 7.44
CA VAL A 53 16.66 8.10 7.28
C VAL A 53 17.16 8.27 5.83
N PHE A 54 17.53 7.19 5.16
CA PHE A 54 17.91 7.21 3.75
C PHE A 54 16.76 7.61 2.80
N PHE A 55 15.54 7.11 3.04
CA PHE A 55 14.37 7.40 2.22
C PHE A 55 13.59 8.67 2.60
N GLU A 56 13.99 9.37 3.66
CA GLU A 56 13.35 10.62 4.11
C GLU A 56 13.13 11.66 2.99
N PRO A 57 14.08 11.95 2.08
CA PRO A 57 13.89 12.94 1.02
C PRO A 57 12.73 12.58 0.08
N THR A 58 12.65 11.30 -0.30
CA THR A 58 11.59 10.75 -1.16
C THR A 58 10.26 10.70 -0.42
N ALA A 59 10.28 10.30 0.86
CA ALA A 59 9.08 10.24 1.68
C ALA A 59 8.49 11.63 1.93
N ARG A 60 9.31 12.67 2.14
CA ARG A 60 8.84 14.07 2.26
C ARG A 60 8.20 14.62 0.98
N ALA A 61 8.61 14.12 -0.18
CA ALA A 61 7.99 14.49 -1.46
C ALA A 61 6.61 13.83 -1.65
N LEU A 62 6.38 12.69 -0.98
CA LEU A 62 5.15 11.89 -1.09
C LEU A 62 4.19 12.10 0.10
N PHE A 63 4.70 12.52 1.27
CA PHE A 63 3.97 12.63 2.54
C PHE A 63 4.32 13.92 3.28
N ARG A 64 3.40 14.37 4.16
CA ARG A 64 3.68 15.48 5.09
C ARG A 64 4.69 15.03 6.16
N LEU A 65 5.53 15.96 6.62
CA LEU A 65 6.60 15.71 7.61
C LEU A 65 6.16 14.94 8.88
N PRO A 66 5.00 15.26 9.50
CA PRO A 66 4.54 14.55 10.69
C PRO A 66 4.17 13.09 10.41
N ASP A 67 3.51 12.84 9.28
CA ASP A 67 3.11 11.50 8.83
C ASP A 67 4.34 10.62 8.62
N TYR A 68 5.42 11.19 8.09
CA TYR A 68 6.68 10.46 7.90
C TYR A 68 7.34 10.02 9.22
N ARG A 69 7.47 10.93 10.20
CA ARG A 69 8.04 10.58 11.52
C ARG A 69 7.18 9.55 12.25
N ARG A 70 5.87 9.68 12.15
CA ARG A 70 4.92 8.72 12.72
C ARG A 70 5.07 7.35 12.06
N LEU A 71 5.16 7.31 10.73
CA LEU A 71 5.39 6.08 9.97
C LEU A 71 6.72 5.41 10.32
N ALA A 72 7.79 6.19 10.51
CA ALA A 72 9.10 5.67 10.89
C ALA A 72 9.04 4.89 12.22
N ALA A 73 8.36 5.46 13.22
CA ALA A 73 8.16 4.80 14.51
C ALA A 73 7.24 3.57 14.42
N LEU A 74 6.26 3.58 13.52
CA LEU A 74 5.34 2.47 13.31
C LEU A 74 6.00 1.27 12.62
N ILE A 75 6.85 1.50 11.61
CA ILE A 75 7.51 0.43 10.84
C ILE A 75 8.55 -0.36 11.66
N GLU A 76 9.01 0.16 12.80
CA GLU A 76 9.83 -0.62 13.75
C GLU A 76 9.06 -1.80 14.36
N ARG A 77 7.72 -1.79 14.28
CA ARG A 77 6.86 -2.83 14.85
C ARG A 77 6.50 -3.86 13.79
N ARG A 78 6.82 -5.13 14.07
CA ARG A 78 6.57 -6.27 13.16
C ARG A 78 5.10 -6.34 12.72
N GLU A 79 4.16 -6.13 13.63
CA GLU A 79 2.72 -6.21 13.34
C GLU A 79 2.27 -5.10 12.40
N THR A 80 2.92 -3.93 12.44
CA THR A 80 2.59 -2.82 11.54
C THR A 80 3.11 -3.07 10.14
N VAL A 81 4.30 -3.65 10.00
CA VAL A 81 4.86 -4.06 8.70
C VAL A 81 3.97 -5.11 8.04
N GLU A 82 3.53 -6.12 8.81
CA GLU A 82 2.61 -7.15 8.34
C GLU A 82 1.24 -6.58 7.96
N GLY A 83 0.67 -5.72 8.81
CA GLY A 83 -0.59 -5.04 8.54
C GLY A 83 -0.53 -4.15 7.30
N LEU A 84 0.57 -3.42 7.10
CA LEU A 84 0.77 -2.58 5.92
C LEU A 84 0.87 -3.41 4.63
N ALA A 85 1.63 -4.51 4.66
CA ALA A 85 1.73 -5.42 3.52
C ALA A 85 0.36 -5.99 3.13
N ALA A 86 -0.42 -6.45 4.12
CA ALA A 86 -1.77 -6.97 3.89
C ALA A 86 -2.73 -5.90 3.33
N LYS A 87 -2.65 -4.65 3.82
CA LYS A 87 -3.44 -3.53 3.28
C LYS A 87 -3.09 -3.23 1.83
N ILE A 88 -1.80 -3.22 1.46
CA ILE A 88 -1.35 -3.01 0.09
C ILE A 88 -1.91 -4.11 -0.82
N GLU A 89 -1.81 -5.37 -0.40
CA GLU A 89 -2.31 -6.52 -1.17
C GLU A 89 -3.83 -6.44 -1.38
N ALA A 90 -4.61 -6.19 -0.33
CA ALA A 90 -6.06 -6.05 -0.42
C ALA A 90 -6.48 -4.95 -1.41
N ARG A 91 -5.84 -3.78 -1.33
CA ARG A 91 -6.11 -2.64 -2.23
C ARG A 91 -5.71 -2.93 -3.67
N ALA A 92 -4.59 -3.63 -3.88
CA ALA A 92 -4.14 -4.04 -5.21
C ALA A 92 -5.16 -4.96 -5.88
N ASP A 93 -5.70 -5.90 -5.11
CA ASP A 93 -6.71 -6.86 -5.54
C ASP A 93 -8.05 -6.19 -5.88
N GLU A 94 -8.49 -5.25 -5.04
CA GLU A 94 -9.66 -4.40 -5.30
C GLU A 94 -9.48 -3.63 -6.62
N ALA A 95 -8.33 -2.98 -6.82
CA ALA A 95 -8.04 -2.23 -8.03
C ALA A 95 -8.04 -3.12 -9.29
N ARG A 96 -7.46 -4.33 -9.21
CA ARG A 96 -7.51 -5.31 -10.32
C ARG A 96 -8.93 -5.77 -10.61
N ARG A 97 -9.75 -6.03 -9.59
CA ARG A 97 -11.17 -6.40 -9.77
C ARG A 97 -11.94 -5.27 -10.46
N ALA A 98 -11.78 -4.03 -10.02
CA ALA A 98 -12.43 -2.87 -10.62
C ALA A 98 -12.03 -2.67 -12.09
N ARG A 99 -10.73 -2.79 -12.42
CA ARG A 99 -10.24 -2.69 -13.81
C ARG A 99 -10.81 -3.78 -14.71
N ARG A 100 -10.90 -5.01 -14.22
CA ARG A 100 -11.50 -6.15 -14.95
C ARG A 100 -12.98 -5.94 -15.22
N ALA A 101 -13.74 -5.49 -14.21
CA ALA A 101 -15.16 -5.17 -14.36
C ALA A 101 -15.38 -4.05 -15.40
N ALA A 102 -14.64 -2.94 -15.28
CA ALA A 102 -14.71 -1.83 -16.24
C ALA A 102 -14.35 -2.25 -17.68
N GLY A 103 -13.37 -3.15 -17.83
CA GLY A 103 -12.99 -3.73 -19.12
C GLY A 103 -14.08 -4.63 -19.72
N ALA A 104 -14.71 -5.49 -18.91
CA ALA A 104 -15.81 -6.35 -19.33
C ALA A 104 -17.03 -5.53 -19.79
N GLU A 105 -17.39 -4.50 -19.03
CA GLU A 105 -18.47 -3.59 -19.41
C GLU A 105 -18.19 -2.82 -20.70
N ARG A 106 -16.97 -2.29 -20.88
CA ARG A 106 -16.58 -1.62 -22.13
C ARG A 106 -16.68 -2.55 -23.33
N ARG A 107 -16.27 -3.82 -23.18
CA ARG A 107 -16.39 -4.85 -24.22
C ARG A 107 -17.86 -5.15 -24.54
N ALA A 108 -18.70 -5.35 -23.53
CA ALA A 108 -20.14 -5.59 -23.68
C ALA A 108 -20.84 -4.43 -24.41
N ARG A 109 -20.55 -3.17 -24.01
CA ARG A 109 -21.06 -1.97 -24.70
C ARG A 109 -20.62 -1.92 -26.17
N SER A 110 -19.35 -2.25 -26.47
CA SER A 110 -18.85 -2.24 -27.86
C SER A 110 -19.48 -3.32 -28.75
N LEU A 111 -19.84 -4.47 -28.17
CA LEU A 111 -20.49 -5.58 -28.87
C LEU A 111 -21.96 -5.26 -29.16
N ALA A 112 -22.65 -4.58 -28.23
CA ALA A 112 -24.02 -4.12 -28.42
C ALA A 112 -24.13 -2.95 -29.42
N SER A 113 -23.07 -2.16 -29.61
CA SER A 113 -23.06 -1.03 -30.54
C SER A 113 -22.57 -1.37 -31.96
N LYS A 114 -22.11 -2.60 -32.24
CA LYS A 114 -21.72 -3.00 -33.59
C LYS A 114 -22.97 -3.21 -34.45
N PRO A 115 -23.19 -2.44 -35.53
CA PRO A 115 -24.36 -2.62 -36.39
C PRO A 115 -24.26 -3.99 -37.09
N SER A 116 -25.31 -4.80 -36.93
CA SER A 116 -25.49 -6.05 -37.65
C SER A 116 -25.62 -5.74 -39.14
N GLN A 117 -24.53 -5.92 -39.90
CA GLN A 117 -24.60 -5.80 -41.35
C GLN A 117 -25.36 -7.02 -41.88
N PRO A 118 -26.53 -6.86 -42.54
CA PRO A 118 -27.25 -8.01 -43.05
C PRO A 118 -26.45 -8.67 -44.19
N PRO A 119 -26.49 -10.01 -44.32
CA PRO A 119 -25.86 -10.69 -45.44
C PRO A 119 -26.53 -10.27 -46.75
N ARG A 120 -25.72 -10.11 -47.81
CA ARG A 120 -26.16 -9.76 -49.17
C ARG A 120 -26.86 -10.92 -49.86
#